data_AF-A0A2X4T4E1-F1
#
_entry.id   AF-A0A2X4T4E1-F1
#
_cell.length_a   1.000
_cell.length_b   1.000
_cell.length_c   1.000
_cell.angle_alpha   90.00
_cell.angle_beta   90.00
_cell.angle_gamma   90.00
#
_symmetry.space_group_name_H-M   'P 1'
#
loop_
_entity.id
_entity.type
_entity.pdbx_description
1 polymer ?
#
loop_
_entity_poly.entity_id
_entity_poly.type
_entity_poly.pdbx_seq_one_letter_code
_entity_poly.pdbx_strand_id
1 'polypeptide(L)'
;MARSPRAAKIVRPLLDAMQTTPAFVYLVPIVMLFGIGNVPGVVVTIIFALPPIIRLTILGINQVPADLIEASRSFGASPRQMLFKVQLPLAMPTIYGRR
;
A
#
# COMPACT_ATOMS: atom_id res chain seq x y z
N MET A 1 0.85 8.31 4.49
CA MET A 1 -0.56 8.20 4.09
C MET A 1 -1.50 8.01 5.26
N ALA A 2 -1.41 6.91 6.03
CA ALA A 2 -2.21 6.73 7.25
C ALA A 2 -1.76 7.63 8.43
N ARG A 3 -0.45 7.93 8.55
CA ARG A 3 0.11 8.72 9.68
C ARG A 3 0.98 9.92 9.27
N SER A 4 1.15 10.18 7.97
CA SER A 4 1.98 11.30 7.47
C SER A 4 1.28 12.00 6.30
N PRO A 5 0.90 13.28 6.46
CA PRO A 5 0.26 14.10 5.42
C PRO A 5 1.19 14.38 4.23
N ARG A 6 2.49 14.58 4.49
CA ARG A 6 3.50 14.83 3.43
C ARG A 6 3.65 13.62 2.52
N ALA A 7 3.74 12.43 3.09
CA ALA A 7 3.76 11.19 2.31
C ALA A 7 2.45 10.98 1.52
N ALA A 8 1.30 11.44 2.04
CA ALA A 8 0.04 11.36 1.31
C ALA A 8 0.01 12.26 0.07
N LYS A 9 0.56 13.47 0.17
CA LYS A 9 0.59 14.45 -0.93
C LYS A 9 1.40 13.99 -2.13
N ILE A 10 2.43 13.18 -1.91
CA ILE A 10 3.29 12.64 -2.97
C ILE A 10 2.75 11.31 -3.50
N VAL A 11 2.38 10.39 -2.60
CA VAL A 11 2.07 9.03 -3.04
C VAL A 11 0.67 8.92 -3.64
N ARG A 12 -0.32 9.71 -3.18
CA ARG A 12 -1.67 9.68 -3.79
C ARG A 12 -1.67 9.93 -5.31
N PRO A 13 -1.10 11.03 -5.82
CA PRO A 13 -1.09 11.27 -7.26
C PRO A 13 -0.28 10.21 -8.04
N LEU A 14 0.76 9.61 -7.43
CA LEU A 14 1.48 8.50 -8.05
C LEU A 14 0.58 7.25 -8.19
N LEU A 15 -0.12 6.87 -7.12
CA LEU A 15 -1.04 5.73 -7.15
C LEU A 15 -2.22 5.96 -8.10
N ASP A 16 -2.69 7.20 -8.18
CA ASP A 16 -3.76 7.57 -9.11
C ASP A 16 -3.27 7.46 -10.56
N ALA A 17 -2.07 7.97 -10.87
CA ALA A 17 -1.46 7.83 -12.19
C ALA A 17 -1.29 6.35 -12.59
N MET A 18 -0.85 5.50 -11.66
CA MET A 18 -0.69 4.04 -11.87
C MET A 18 -2.00 3.34 -12.20
N GLN A 19 -3.16 3.84 -11.76
CA GLN A 19 -4.47 3.25 -12.05
C GLN A 19 -5.18 3.87 -13.26
N THR A 20 -4.97 5.16 -13.53
CA THR A 20 -5.70 5.87 -14.59
C THR A 20 -5.04 5.77 -15.96
N THR A 21 -3.76 5.41 -15.99
CA THR A 21 -3.01 5.30 -17.25
C THR A 21 -3.23 3.92 -17.88
N PRO A 22 -3.60 3.85 -19.17
CA PRO A 22 -3.79 2.56 -19.85
C PRO A 22 -2.51 1.70 -19.87
N ALA A 23 -2.67 0.38 -19.75
CA ALA A 23 -1.54 -0.56 -19.65
C ALA A 23 -0.54 -0.47 -20.81
N PHE A 24 -1.02 -0.24 -22.03
CA PHE A 24 -0.16 -0.14 -23.22
C PHE A 24 0.82 1.03 -23.15
N VAL A 25 0.47 2.12 -22.44
CA VAL A 25 1.34 3.28 -22.27
C VAL A 25 2.58 2.91 -21.45
N TYR A 26 2.43 2.05 -20.44
CA TYR A 26 3.56 1.52 -19.68
C TYR A 26 4.34 0.47 -20.47
N LEU A 27 3.65 -0.35 -21.26
CA LEU A 27 4.25 -1.47 -21.98
C LEU A 27 5.30 -1.00 -23.01
N VAL A 28 5.03 0.06 -23.77
CA VAL A 28 5.93 0.58 -24.82
C VAL A 28 7.36 0.87 -24.30
N PRO A 29 7.56 1.75 -23.30
CA PRO A 29 8.91 2.05 -22.81
C PRO A 29 9.56 0.84 -22.13
N ILE A 30 8.79 -0.03 -21.47
CA ILE A 30 9.34 -1.21 -20.80
C ILE A 30 9.86 -2.22 -21.84
N VAL A 31 9.10 -2.47 -22.91
CA VAL A 31 9.54 -3.33 -24.02
C VAL A 31 10.76 -2.73 -24.73
N MET A 32 10.83 -1.40 -24.88
CA MET A 32 12.02 -0.76 -25.47
C MET A 32 13.28 -0.96 -24.63
N LEU A 33 13.16 -0.99 -23.29
CA LEU A 33 14.31 -1.15 -22.38
C LEU A 33 14.68 -2.61 -22.13
N PHE A 34 13.71 -3.52 -22.08
CA PHE A 34 13.90 -4.92 -21.66
C PHE A 34 13.66 -5.95 -22.77
N GLY A 35 13.28 -5.50 -23.96
CA GLY A 35 12.88 -6.36 -25.07
C GLY A 35 11.51 -7.02 -24.87
N ILE A 36 11.14 -7.86 -25.83
CA ILE A 36 9.91 -8.66 -25.78
C ILE A 36 10.18 -9.89 -24.91
N GLY A 37 9.28 -10.19 -23.97
CA GLY A 37 9.38 -11.36 -23.10
C GLY A 37 8.48 -11.23 -21.87
N ASN A 38 8.79 -12.01 -20.83
CA ASN A 38 8.00 -12.03 -19.60
C ASN A 38 8.20 -10.79 -18.72
N VAL A 39 9.36 -10.12 -18.82
CA VAL A 39 9.73 -8.97 -17.98
C VAL A 39 8.70 -7.82 -18.10
N PRO A 40 8.33 -7.34 -19.31
CA PRO A 40 7.28 -6.33 -19.45
C PRO A 40 5.96 -6.69 -18.78
N GLY A 41 5.49 -7.93 -18.93
CA GLY A 41 4.25 -8.41 -18.32
C GLY A 41 4.30 -8.36 -16.78
N VAL A 42 5.42 -8.79 -16.19
CA VAL A 42 5.62 -8.75 -14.73
C VAL A 42 5.63 -7.31 -14.22
N VAL A 43 6.35 -6.40 -14.88
CA VAL A 43 6.44 -4.99 -14.45
C VAL A 43 5.07 -4.31 -14.52
N VAL A 44 4.33 -4.49 -15.63
CA VAL A 44 2.97 -3.96 -15.77
C VAL A 44 2.08 -4.51 -14.66
N THR A 45 2.13 -5.82 -14.40
CA THR A 45 1.34 -6.45 -13.33
C THR A 45 1.62 -5.82 -11.97
N ILE A 46 2.90 -5.56 -11.64
CA ILE A 46 3.28 -4.91 -10.38
C ILE A 46 2.72 -3.49 -10.31
N ILE A 47 2.82 -2.70 -11.39
CA ILE A 47 2.29 -1.33 -11.45
C ILE A 47 0.79 -1.33 -11.16
N PHE A 48 0.03 -2.27 -11.73
CA PHE A 48 -1.41 -2.33 -11.53
C PHE A 48 -1.82 -2.90 -10.16
N ALA A 49 -1.03 -3.81 -9.59
CA ALA A 49 -1.33 -4.44 -8.30
C ALA A 49 -1.00 -3.54 -7.09
N LEU A 50 -0.02 -2.65 -7.20
CA LEU A 50 0.44 -1.82 -6.07
C LEU A 50 -0.64 -0.87 -5.51
N PRO A 51 -1.40 -0.11 -6.32
CA PRO A 51 -2.37 0.84 -5.80
C PRO A 51 -3.46 0.24 -4.89
N PRO A 52 -4.16 -0.85 -5.25
CA PRO A 52 -5.15 -1.44 -4.35
C PRO A 52 -4.52 -1.98 -3.06
N ILE A 53 -3.35 -2.63 -3.12
CA ILE A 53 -2.63 -3.14 -1.94
C ILE A 53 -2.32 -2.01 -0.94
N ILE A 54 -1.81 -0.88 -1.45
CA ILE A 54 -1.46 0.26 -0.61
C ILE A 54 -2.73 0.90 -0.01
N ARG A 55 -3.79 1.06 -0.80
CA ARG A 55 -5.07 1.61 -0.32
C ARG A 55 -5.70 0.73 0.76
N LEU A 56 -5.71 -0.59 0.58
CA LEU A 56 -6.23 -1.54 1.57
C LEU A 56 -5.40 -1.56 2.86
N THR A 57 -4.08 -1.41 2.75
CA THR A 57 -3.20 -1.30 3.91
C THR A 57 -3.45 -0.02 4.70
N ILE A 58 -3.60 1.11 4.03
CA ILE A 58 -3.96 2.38 4.69
C ILE A 58 -5.32 2.26 5.38
N LEU A 59 -6.30 1.68 4.69
CA LEU A 59 -7.63 1.47 5.23
C LEU A 59 -7.58 0.57 6.47
N GLY A 60 -6.91 -0.58 6.39
CA GLY A 60 -6.79 -1.52 7.50
C GLY A 60 -6.12 -0.89 8.72
N ILE A 61 -5.03 -0.15 8.53
CA ILE A 61 -4.35 0.55 9.64
C ILE A 61 -5.25 1.63 10.27
N ASN A 62 -6.02 2.35 9.46
CA ASN A 62 -6.94 3.38 9.94
C ASN A 62 -8.18 2.81 10.65
N GLN A 63 -8.51 1.54 10.43
CA GLN A 63 -9.62 0.84 11.08
C GLN A 63 -9.25 0.24 12.44
N VAL A 64 -7.96 0.28 12.82
CA VAL A 64 -7.51 -0.19 14.14
C VAL A 64 -8.11 0.71 15.23
N PRO A 65 -8.83 0.16 16.23
CA PRO A 65 -9.46 0.94 17.30
C PRO A 65 -8.47 1.85 18.03
N ALA A 66 -8.87 3.10 18.26
CA ALA A 66 -8.04 4.09 18.95
C ALA A 66 -7.69 3.66 20.38
N ASP A 67 -8.64 3.09 21.11
CA ASP A 67 -8.47 2.64 22.50
C ASP A 67 -7.37 1.57 22.62
N LEU A 68 -7.25 0.67 21.63
CA LEU A 68 -6.17 -0.32 21.60
C LEU A 68 -4.80 0.31 21.34
N ILE A 69 -4.75 1.39 20.55
CA ILE A 69 -3.53 2.16 20.32
C ILE A 69 -3.15 2.90 21.60
N GLU A 70 -4.10 3.50 22.32
CA GLU A 70 -3.85 4.20 23.57
C GLU A 70 -3.42 3.24 24.67
N ALA A 71 -4.12 2.12 24.85
CA ALA A 71 -3.75 1.06 25.79
C ALA A 71 -2.33 0.55 25.51
N SER A 72 -2.03 0.19 24.26
CA SER A 72 -0.70 -0.31 23.89
C SER A 72 0.41 0.73 24.13
N ARG A 73 0.12 2.03 23.97
CA ARG A 73 1.08 3.10 24.33
C ARG A 73 1.26 3.20 25.84
N SER A 74 0.20 3.10 26.63
CA SER A 74 0.25 3.11 28.10
C SER A 74 1.07 1.93 28.65
N PHE A 75 1.07 0.79 27.95
CA PHE A 75 1.95 -0.36 28.25
C PHE A 75 3.39 -0.22 27.71
N GLY A 76 3.77 0.95 27.18
CA GLY A 76 5.14 1.26 26.75
C GLY A 76 5.52 0.75 25.35
N ALA A 77 4.55 0.45 24.48
CA ALA A 77 4.86 -0.02 23.13
C ALA A 77 5.56 1.06 22.29
N SER A 78 6.78 0.76 21.83
CA SER A 78 7.50 1.58 20.85
C SER A 78 6.76 1.65 19.50
N PRO A 79 7.03 2.65 18.64
CA PRO A 79 6.37 2.78 17.34
C PRO A 79 6.49 1.52 16.45
N ARG A 80 7.63 0.81 16.52
CA ARG A 80 7.82 -0.46 15.80
C ARG A 80 6.95 -1.58 16.38
N GLN A 81 6.91 -1.71 17.71
CA GLN A 81 6.05 -2.71 18.37
C GLN A 81 4.57 -2.41 18.11
N MET A 82 4.17 -1.15 18.17
CA MET A 82 2.81 -0.70 17.81
C MET A 82 2.43 -1.10 16.38
N LEU A 83 3.34 -0.91 15.41
CA LEU A 83 3.08 -1.28 14.02
C LEU A 83 2.97 -2.81 13.84
N PHE A 84 3.98 -3.57 14.28
CA PHE A 84 4.09 -5.00 13.98
C PHE A 84 3.29 -5.90 14.91
N LYS A 85 3.04 -5.49 16.16
CA LYS A 85 2.33 -6.31 17.16
C LYS A 85 0.86 -5.93 17.34
N VAL A 86 0.45 -4.73 16.93
CA VAL A 86 -0.92 -4.23 17.13
C VAL A 86 -1.57 -3.90 15.80
N GLN A 87 -1.04 -2.93 15.06
CA GLN A 87 -1.70 -2.43 13.84
C GLN A 87 -1.75 -3.45 12.73
N LEU A 88 -0.61 -4.03 12.34
CA LEU A 88 -0.56 -4.98 11.23
C LEU A 88 -1.45 -6.19 11.48
N PRO A 89 -1.36 -6.91 12.63
CA PRO A 89 -2.23 -8.05 12.90
C PRO A 89 -3.73 -7.71 12.83
N LEU A 90 -4.14 -6.58 13.40
CA LEU A 90 -5.55 -6.14 13.40
C LEU A 90 -6.01 -5.63 12.03
N ALA A 91 -5.09 -5.12 11.21
CA ALA A 91 -5.38 -4.66 9.85
C ALA A 91 -5.40 -5.80 8.80
N MET A 92 -4.83 -6.98 9.12
CA MET A 92 -4.72 -8.12 8.19
C MET A 92 -6.05 -8.49 7.51
N PRO A 93 -7.20 -8.60 8.22
CA PRO A 93 -8.46 -8.98 7.59
C PRO A 93 -8.84 -8.03 6.45
N THR A 94 -8.69 -6.72 6.67
CA THR A 94 -8.94 -5.68 5.66
C THR A 94 -7.92 -5.72 4.52
N ILE A 95 -6.64 -6.02 4.81
CA ILE A 95 -5.59 -6.13 3.79
C ILE A 95 -5.83 -7.30 2.84
N TYR A 96 -6.22 -8.46 3.37
CA TYR A 96 -6.48 -9.66 2.57
C TYR A 96 -7.90 -9.74 1.99
N GLY A 97 -8.77 -8.78 2.32
CA GLY A 97 -10.17 -8.80 1.88
C GLY A 97 -11.01 -9.88 2.57
N ARG A 98 -10.58 -10.39 3.74
CA ARG A 98 -11.40 -11.26 4.60
C ARG A 98 -12.20 -10.37 5.56
N ARG A 99 -13.40 -9.99 5.17
CA ARG A 99 -14.43 -9.52 6.11
C ARG A 99 -15.44 -10.63 6.33
#